data_AF-A0A931JXF8-F1
#
_entry.id   AF-A0A931JXF8-F1
#
_cell.length_a   1.000
_cell.length_b   1.000
_cell.length_c   1.000
_cell.angle_alpha   90.00
_cell.angle_beta   90.00
_cell.angle_gamma   90.00
#
_symmetry.space_group_name_H-M   'P 1'
#
loop_
_entity.id
_entity.type
_entity.pdbx_description
1 polymer ?
#
loop_
_entity_poly.entity_id
_entity_poly.type
_entity_poly.pdbx_seq_one_letter_code
_entity_poly.pdbx_strand_id
1 'polypeptide(L)'
;MDFYNELSDPSYRVETYLDMAIEIQKLEPEARAARLRAIAADPQIDYRTFFLCRMLLQRQDGSEFRRPFLGAPMFVDEPYGRSNDASFDKWPQEPISIYRGIPVLVTFGYVLEGRPEPPQRYLEECLQLGAWRPVTYTKKSKDEIRDILNQFIDEHRLSKDMAEWMRKQAD
;
A
#
# COMPACT_ATOMS: atom_id res chain seq x y z
N MET A 1 2.88 0.68 25.44
CA MET A 1 2.30 0.74 24.09
C MET A 1 3.43 1.20 23.19
N ASP A 2 4.07 0.25 22.53
CA ASP A 2 5.19 0.55 21.64
C ASP A 2 4.62 0.98 20.29
N PHE A 3 4.94 2.18 19.86
CA PHE A 3 4.58 2.66 18.53
C PHE A 3 5.53 2.01 17.52
N TYR A 4 5.02 1.08 16.71
CA TYR A 4 5.80 0.46 15.63
C TYR A 4 5.98 1.47 14.49
N ASN A 5 6.99 2.34 14.61
CA ASN A 5 7.40 3.31 13.58
C ASN A 5 8.07 2.67 12.35
N GLU A 6 8.33 1.36 12.34
CA GLU A 6 8.85 0.67 11.15
C GLU A 6 7.79 0.54 10.04
N LEU A 7 6.50 0.64 10.40
CA LEU A 7 5.40 0.65 9.43
C LEU A 7 5.13 2.05 8.85
N SER A 8 5.66 3.09 9.49
CA SER A 8 5.76 4.44 8.93
C SER A 8 7.01 4.54 8.08
N ASP A 9 7.17 3.65 7.10
CA ASP A 9 8.42 3.51 6.35
C ASP A 9 8.79 4.85 5.69
N PRO A 10 9.81 5.59 6.19
CA PRO A 10 10.22 6.84 5.59
C PRO A 10 10.83 6.63 4.20
N SER A 11 10.99 5.37 3.76
CA SER A 11 11.45 4.96 2.44
C SER A 11 10.32 4.61 1.46
N TYR A 12 9.04 4.70 1.85
CA TYR A 12 7.94 4.52 0.87
C TYR A 12 8.05 5.58 -0.24
N ARG A 13 8.22 5.13 -1.49
CA ARG A 13 8.26 5.98 -2.68
C ARG A 13 7.34 5.43 -3.75
N VAL A 14 6.42 6.26 -4.23
CA VAL A 14 5.45 5.91 -5.26
C VAL A 14 6.14 5.31 -6.49
N GLU A 15 7.22 5.96 -6.96
CA GLU A 15 7.97 5.52 -8.14
C GLU A 15 8.50 4.09 -7.98
N THR A 16 9.04 3.74 -6.81
CA THR A 16 9.57 2.39 -6.54
C THR A 16 8.48 1.32 -6.71
N TYR A 17 7.29 1.55 -6.15
CA TYR A 17 6.20 0.58 -6.26
C TYR A 17 5.60 0.51 -7.67
N LEU A 18 5.54 1.65 -8.38
CA LEU A 18 5.15 1.67 -9.79
C LEU A 18 6.13 0.86 -10.65
N ASP A 19 7.44 1.11 -10.52
CA ASP A 19 8.45 0.40 -11.28
C ASP A 19 8.40 -1.11 -10.99
N MET A 20 8.28 -1.51 -9.71
CA MET A 20 8.12 -2.91 -9.33
C MET A 20 6.85 -3.55 -9.91
N ALA A 21 5.71 -2.83 -9.84
CA ALA A 21 4.45 -3.33 -10.40
C ALA A 21 4.53 -3.50 -11.93
N ILE A 22 5.14 -2.55 -12.63
CA ILE A 22 5.37 -2.60 -14.08
C ILE A 22 6.28 -3.78 -14.44
N GLU A 23 7.37 -3.98 -13.71
CA GLU A 23 8.28 -5.11 -13.91
C GLU A 23 7.56 -6.45 -13.74
N ILE A 24 6.77 -6.60 -12.67
CA ILE A 24 5.99 -7.81 -12.43
C ILE A 24 4.97 -8.02 -13.55
N GLN A 25 4.26 -6.98 -14.00
CA GLN A 25 3.24 -7.12 -15.05
C GLN A 25 3.79 -7.57 -16.41
N LYS A 26 5.09 -7.37 -16.68
CA LYS A 26 5.76 -7.87 -17.90
C LYS A 26 6.03 -9.38 -17.87
N LEU A 27 5.94 -10.02 -16.71
CA LEU A 27 6.19 -11.44 -16.55
C LEU A 27 4.94 -12.27 -16.90
N GLU A 28 5.16 -13.53 -17.26
CA GLU A 28 4.11 -14.54 -17.36
C GLU A 28 3.48 -14.84 -15.99
N PRO A 29 2.21 -15.27 -15.92
CA PRO A 29 1.46 -15.39 -14.66
C PRO A 29 2.18 -16.17 -13.54
N GLU A 30 2.80 -17.31 -13.86
CA GLU A 30 3.57 -18.10 -12.88
C GLU A 30 4.82 -17.36 -12.38
N ALA A 31 5.52 -16.67 -13.29
CA ALA A 31 6.70 -15.88 -12.97
C ALA A 31 6.36 -14.65 -12.11
N ARG A 32 5.16 -14.06 -12.28
CA ARG A 32 4.67 -12.99 -11.40
C ARG A 32 4.53 -13.43 -9.95
N ALA A 33 3.90 -14.58 -9.74
CA ALA A 33 3.72 -15.16 -8.41
C ALA A 33 5.08 -15.51 -7.77
N ALA A 34 5.99 -16.11 -8.55
CA ALA A 34 7.36 -16.39 -8.10
C ALA A 34 8.11 -15.11 -7.71
N ARG A 35 7.97 -14.03 -8.49
CA ARG A 35 8.59 -12.74 -8.17
C ARG A 35 8.06 -12.13 -6.87
N LEU A 36 6.74 -12.17 -6.65
CA LEU A 36 6.15 -11.71 -5.39
C LEU A 36 6.64 -12.54 -4.19
N ARG A 37 6.76 -13.86 -4.33
CA ARG A 37 7.30 -14.73 -3.27
C ARG A 37 8.76 -14.40 -2.94
N ALA A 38 9.57 -14.11 -3.95
CA ALA A 38 10.96 -13.70 -3.76
C ALA A 38 11.05 -12.37 -3.01
N ILE A 39 10.17 -11.40 -3.31
CA ILE A 39 10.08 -10.13 -2.56
C ILE A 39 9.65 -10.39 -1.11
N ALA A 40 8.65 -11.24 -0.90
CA ALA A 40 8.16 -11.58 0.43
C ALA A 40 9.18 -12.32 1.28
N ALA A 41 10.13 -13.06 0.67
CA ALA A 41 11.17 -13.78 1.39
C ALA A 41 12.35 -12.88 1.83
N ASP A 42 12.43 -11.64 1.34
CA ASP A 42 13.53 -10.73 1.66
C ASP A 42 13.28 -10.01 3.01
N PRO A 43 14.11 -10.28 4.04
CA PRO A 43 13.92 -9.71 5.38
C PRO A 43 14.16 -8.19 5.44
N GLN A 44 14.78 -7.57 4.42
CA GLN A 44 14.95 -6.12 4.34
C GLN A 44 13.76 -5.41 3.69
N ILE A 45 12.82 -6.15 3.10
CA ILE A 45 11.78 -5.66 2.18
C ILE A 45 10.38 -6.06 2.68
N ASP A 46 10.24 -6.34 3.97
CA ASP A 46 9.09 -7.03 4.57
C ASP A 46 7.73 -6.44 4.10
N TYR A 47 7.56 -5.13 4.20
CA TYR A 47 6.24 -4.52 3.96
C TYR A 47 5.88 -4.31 2.49
N ARG A 48 6.82 -4.41 1.54
CA ARG A 48 6.55 -4.14 0.12
C ARG A 48 5.51 -5.09 -0.46
N THR A 49 5.51 -6.31 0.05
CA THR A 49 4.60 -7.37 -0.38
C THR A 49 3.13 -6.98 -0.16
N PHE A 50 2.80 -6.33 0.96
CA PHE A 50 1.42 -5.89 1.23
C PHE A 50 0.93 -4.89 0.18
N PHE A 51 1.77 -3.88 -0.12
CA PHE A 51 1.47 -2.87 -1.14
C PHE A 51 1.31 -3.50 -2.52
N LEU A 52 2.24 -4.36 -2.92
CA LEU A 52 2.20 -5.02 -4.24
C LEU A 52 1.00 -5.96 -4.37
N CYS A 53 0.62 -6.68 -3.31
CA CYS A 53 -0.61 -7.48 -3.31
C CYS A 53 -1.84 -6.60 -3.53
N ARG A 54 -1.94 -5.46 -2.82
CA ARG A 54 -3.05 -4.50 -2.98
C ARG A 54 -3.09 -3.86 -4.36
N MET A 55 -1.94 -3.63 -5.00
CA MET A 55 -1.85 -3.10 -6.36
C MET A 55 -2.21 -4.14 -7.43
N LEU A 56 -1.64 -5.33 -7.34
CA LEU A 56 -1.60 -6.29 -8.45
C LEU A 56 -2.69 -7.35 -8.39
N LEU A 57 -3.30 -7.57 -7.22
CA LEU A 57 -4.29 -8.63 -7.01
C LEU A 57 -5.64 -8.03 -6.58
N GLN A 58 -6.71 -8.71 -6.99
CA GLN A 58 -8.09 -8.50 -6.50
C GLN A 58 -8.70 -9.88 -6.22
N ARG A 59 -9.73 -9.97 -5.38
CA ARG A 59 -10.38 -11.27 -5.18
C ARG A 59 -11.12 -11.73 -6.43
N GLN A 60 -11.11 -13.04 -6.66
CA GLN A 60 -11.81 -13.66 -7.79
C GLN A 60 -13.33 -13.51 -7.72
N ASP A 61 -13.89 -13.51 -6.50
CA ASP A 61 -15.32 -13.35 -6.24
C ASP A 61 -15.80 -11.89 -6.22
N GLY A 62 -14.90 -10.94 -6.50
CA GLY A 62 -15.19 -9.50 -6.48
C GLY A 62 -15.31 -8.90 -5.08
N SER A 63 -15.18 -9.68 -4.01
CA SER A 63 -15.15 -9.15 -2.64
C SER A 63 -13.78 -8.54 -2.31
N GLU A 64 -13.66 -7.92 -1.14
CA GLU A 64 -12.40 -7.33 -0.70
C GLU A 64 -11.49 -8.38 -0.06
N PHE A 65 -10.18 -8.29 -0.31
CA PHE A 65 -9.23 -9.03 0.51
C PHE A 65 -9.31 -8.54 1.95
N ARG A 66 -9.22 -9.47 2.90
CA ARG A 66 -9.07 -9.09 4.31
C ARG A 66 -7.89 -8.13 4.47
N ARG A 67 -7.91 -7.39 5.56
CA ARG A 67 -6.81 -6.52 5.95
C ARG A 67 -5.61 -7.36 6.41
N PRO A 68 -4.36 -6.98 6.06
CA PRO A 68 -3.19 -7.64 6.64
C PRO A 68 -3.17 -7.35 8.15
N PHE A 69 -2.74 -8.32 8.97
CA PHE A 69 -2.75 -8.14 10.43
C PHE A 69 -1.52 -7.35 10.90
N LEU A 70 -1.50 -6.05 10.60
CA LEU A 70 -0.43 -5.11 10.92
C LEU A 70 -0.72 -4.28 12.19
N GLY A 71 -1.91 -4.43 12.78
CA GLY A 71 -2.40 -3.66 13.92
C GLY A 71 -3.53 -2.71 13.55
N ALA A 72 -3.82 -1.77 14.45
CA ALA A 72 -4.74 -0.68 14.19
C ALA A 72 -4.02 0.41 13.37
N PRO A 73 -4.42 0.68 12.12
CA PRO A 73 -3.77 1.69 11.29
C PRO A 73 -4.00 3.08 11.89
N MET A 74 -3.10 4.00 11.55
CA MET A 74 -3.29 5.44 11.73
C MET A 74 -3.38 6.07 10.34
N PHE A 75 -4.55 6.63 9.99
CA PHE A 75 -4.82 7.15 8.65
C PHE A 75 -4.47 8.63 8.51
N VAL A 76 -4.03 9.02 7.31
CA VAL A 76 -3.60 10.39 6.98
C VAL A 76 -4.67 11.47 7.18
N ASP A 77 -5.95 11.11 7.20
CA ASP A 77 -7.06 12.02 7.45
C ASP A 77 -7.52 12.06 8.91
N GLU A 78 -7.02 11.16 9.76
CA GLU A 78 -7.28 11.12 11.19
C GLU A 78 -5.98 10.95 12.01
N PRO A 79 -4.98 11.85 11.87
CA PRO A 79 -3.62 11.63 12.39
C PRO A 79 -3.50 11.55 13.92
N TYR A 80 -4.53 11.95 14.65
CA TYR A 80 -4.57 11.91 16.12
C TYR A 80 -5.76 11.12 16.66
N GLY A 81 -6.54 10.48 15.77
CA GLY A 81 -7.72 9.73 16.10
C GLY A 81 -7.45 8.22 16.15
N ARG A 82 -8.32 7.49 16.86
CA ARG A 82 -8.42 6.04 16.61
C ARG A 82 -9.19 5.87 15.31
N SER A 83 -8.61 5.11 14.38
CA SER A 83 -9.32 4.63 13.20
C SER A 83 -10.70 4.11 13.58
N ASN A 84 -11.72 4.56 12.87
CA ASN A 84 -13.10 4.20 13.06
C ASN A 84 -13.66 3.56 11.77
N ASP A 85 -14.92 3.11 11.81
CA ASP A 85 -15.55 2.45 10.67
C ASP A 85 -15.57 3.34 9.41
N ALA A 86 -15.80 4.65 9.57
CA ALA A 86 -15.79 5.59 8.45
C ALA A 86 -14.40 5.73 7.81
N SER A 87 -13.32 5.58 8.59
CA SER A 87 -11.95 5.55 8.03
C SER A 87 -11.75 4.30 7.16
N PHE A 88 -12.28 3.15 7.56
CA PHE A 88 -12.19 1.91 6.77
C PHE A 88 -13.03 1.95 5.50
N ASP A 89 -14.22 2.54 5.56
CA ASP A 89 -15.07 2.75 4.38
C ASP A 89 -14.39 3.67 3.35
N LYS A 90 -13.63 4.66 3.84
CA LYS A 90 -12.87 5.59 2.99
C LYS A 90 -11.61 4.95 2.39
N TRP A 91 -10.96 4.06 3.14
CA TRP A 91 -9.69 3.43 2.77
C TRP A 91 -9.76 1.89 2.74
N PRO A 92 -10.62 1.29 1.90
CA PRO A 92 -10.85 -0.16 1.91
C PRO A 92 -9.62 -0.99 1.48
N GLN A 93 -8.69 -0.38 0.74
CA GLN A 93 -7.47 -1.03 0.24
C GLN A 93 -6.22 -0.74 1.07
N GLU A 94 -6.40 -0.25 2.31
CA GLU A 94 -5.29 0.04 3.21
C GLU A 94 -4.25 -1.11 3.23
N PRO A 95 -2.95 -0.78 3.28
CA PRO A 95 -2.37 0.54 3.61
C PRO A 95 -2.33 1.60 2.50
N ILE A 96 -2.71 1.26 1.26
CA ILE A 96 -2.63 2.18 0.11
C ILE A 96 -4.00 2.49 -0.49
N SER A 97 -4.07 3.59 -1.23
CA SER A 97 -5.16 3.88 -2.16
C SER A 97 -4.60 4.02 -3.56
N ILE A 98 -5.23 3.39 -4.56
CA ILE A 98 -4.87 3.58 -5.97
C ILE A 98 -5.59 4.84 -6.46
N TYR A 99 -4.87 5.94 -6.54
CA TYR A 99 -5.41 7.23 -6.96
C TYR A 99 -4.78 7.67 -8.28
N ARG A 100 -5.59 7.89 -9.32
CA ARG A 100 -5.12 8.29 -10.67
C ARG A 100 -3.96 7.43 -11.21
N GLY A 101 -3.99 6.13 -10.90
CA GLY A 101 -3.01 5.15 -11.36
C GLY A 101 -1.73 5.06 -10.53
N ILE A 102 -1.61 5.77 -9.39
CA ILE A 102 -0.47 5.63 -8.47
C ILE A 102 -0.90 5.04 -7.11
N PRO A 103 -0.04 4.25 -6.44
CA PRO A 103 -0.29 3.79 -5.08
C PRO A 103 0.08 4.88 -4.06
N VAL A 104 -0.91 5.55 -3.49
CA VAL A 104 -0.71 6.54 -2.41
C VAL A 104 -0.76 5.81 -1.08
N LEU A 105 0.27 5.96 -0.24
CA LEU A 105 0.26 5.42 1.12
C LEU A 105 -0.66 6.28 1.99
N VAL A 106 -1.73 5.67 2.51
CA VAL A 106 -2.78 6.36 3.30
C VAL A 106 -2.72 6.04 4.80
N THR A 107 -1.86 5.11 5.18
CA THR A 107 -1.52 4.83 6.59
C THR A 107 -0.13 5.35 6.89
N PHE A 108 0.03 6.17 7.91
CA PHE A 108 1.35 6.68 8.33
C PHE A 108 1.92 5.92 9.54
N GLY A 109 1.27 4.84 9.98
CA GLY A 109 1.77 3.96 11.02
C GLY A 109 0.68 3.02 11.53
N TYR A 110 1.05 2.14 12.47
CA TYR A 110 0.13 1.22 13.12
C TYR A 110 0.42 1.13 14.61
N VAL A 111 -0.64 0.86 15.37
CA VAL A 111 -0.58 0.50 16.78
C VAL A 111 -0.88 -0.99 16.90
N LEU A 112 0.07 -1.76 17.44
CA LEU A 112 -0.04 -3.21 17.56
C LEU A 112 0.38 -3.70 18.94
N GLU A 113 -0.40 -4.61 19.51
CA GLU A 113 0.03 -5.46 20.62
C GLU A 113 0.41 -6.84 20.05
N GLY A 114 1.71 -7.15 20.01
CA GLY A 114 2.22 -8.42 19.49
C GLY A 114 3.09 -8.28 18.24
N ARG A 115 3.11 -9.34 17.41
CA ARG A 115 3.91 -9.39 16.18
C ARG A 115 3.03 -9.18 14.94
N PRO A 116 3.45 -8.36 13.98
CA PRO A 116 2.70 -8.20 12.74
C PRO A 116 2.67 -9.52 11.96
N GLU A 117 1.66 -9.68 11.12
CA GLU A 117 1.58 -10.81 10.19
C GLU A 117 2.80 -10.83 9.25
N PRO A 118 3.45 -12.00 9.06
CA PRO A 118 4.50 -12.14 8.05
C PRO A 118 3.94 -11.94 6.64
N PRO A 119 4.61 -11.18 5.75
CA PRO A 119 4.07 -10.87 4.43
C PRO A 119 3.89 -12.09 3.54
N GLN A 120 4.69 -13.15 3.74
CA GLN A 120 4.53 -14.40 3.01
C GLN A 120 3.16 -15.01 3.27
N ARG A 121 2.66 -14.95 4.51
CA ARG A 121 1.34 -15.47 4.87
C ARG A 121 0.22 -14.73 4.15
N TYR A 122 0.31 -13.40 4.12
CA TYR A 122 -0.66 -12.57 3.41
C TYR A 122 -0.61 -12.78 1.90
N LEU A 123 0.60 -12.86 1.33
CA LEU A 123 0.81 -13.12 -0.09
C LEU A 123 0.18 -14.46 -0.53
N GLU A 124 0.40 -15.55 0.20
CA GLU A 124 -0.16 -16.84 -0.20
C GLU A 124 -1.69 -16.82 -0.19
N GLU A 125 -2.32 -16.12 0.75
CA GLU A 125 -3.77 -15.91 0.72
C GLU A 125 -4.20 -15.10 -0.51
N CYS A 126 -3.49 -14.01 -0.81
CA CYS A 126 -3.78 -13.20 -1.99
C CYS A 126 -3.61 -13.99 -3.29
N LEU A 127 -2.62 -14.88 -3.39
CA LEU A 127 -2.42 -15.74 -4.56
C LEU A 127 -3.47 -16.86 -4.64
N GLN A 128 -3.90 -17.39 -3.50
CA GLN A 128 -4.90 -18.47 -3.44
C GLN A 128 -6.31 -17.97 -3.80
N LEU A 129 -6.70 -16.80 -3.30
CA LEU A 129 -8.06 -16.25 -3.43
C LEU A 129 -8.17 -15.17 -4.51
N GLY A 130 -7.04 -14.76 -5.08
CA GLY A 130 -6.93 -13.63 -5.98
C GLY A 130 -6.87 -13.97 -7.46
N ALA A 131 -7.21 -12.98 -8.26
CA ALA A 131 -6.85 -12.85 -9.66
C ALA A 131 -5.96 -11.61 -9.84
N TRP A 132 -5.13 -11.63 -10.88
CA TRP A 132 -4.40 -10.45 -11.32
C TRP A 132 -5.38 -9.36 -11.73
N ARG A 133 -5.17 -8.14 -11.24
CA ARG A 133 -5.96 -6.99 -11.68
C ARG A 133 -5.74 -6.73 -13.17
N PRO A 134 -6.77 -6.31 -13.92
CA PRO A 134 -6.63 -5.95 -15.32
C PRO A 134 -6.00 -4.55 -15.52
N VAL A 135 -5.70 -3.83 -14.44
CA VAL A 135 -5.07 -2.49 -14.49
C VAL A 135 -3.63 -2.64 -14.97
N THR A 136 -3.24 -1.88 -15.98
CA THR A 136 -1.84 -1.77 -16.41
C THR A 136 -1.22 -0.52 -15.82
N TYR A 137 -0.18 -0.67 -15.01
CA TYR A 137 0.58 0.45 -14.48
C TYR A 137 1.53 1.02 -15.54
N THR A 138 1.75 2.33 -15.52
CA THR A 138 2.66 3.03 -16.43
C THR A 138 3.61 3.91 -15.64
N LYS A 139 4.82 4.13 -16.16
CA LYS A 139 5.78 5.02 -15.52
C LYS A 139 5.22 6.45 -15.46
N LYS A 140 5.52 7.13 -14.35
CA LYS A 140 5.12 8.51 -14.06
C LYS A 140 6.37 9.32 -13.75
N SER A 141 6.44 10.57 -14.19
CA SER A 141 7.54 11.46 -13.79
C SER A 141 7.37 11.88 -12.34
N LYS A 142 8.45 12.34 -11.69
CA LYS A 142 8.35 12.87 -10.32
C LYS A 142 7.38 14.05 -10.23
N ASP A 143 7.37 14.93 -11.22
CA ASP A 143 6.47 16.08 -11.25
C ASP A 143 5.00 15.64 -11.40
N GLU A 144 4.74 14.64 -12.25
CA GLU A 144 3.38 14.06 -12.37
C GLU A 144 2.93 13.40 -11.06
N ILE A 145 3.82 12.67 -10.37
CA ILE A 145 3.52 12.09 -9.05
C ILE A 145 3.22 13.20 -8.04
N ARG A 146 4.02 14.27 -7.99
CA ARG A 146 3.79 15.42 -7.09
C ARG A 146 2.45 16.08 -7.34
N ASP A 147 2.10 16.32 -8.60
CA ASP A 147 0.82 16.93 -8.98
C ASP A 147 -0.36 16.05 -8.56
N ILE A 148 -0.27 14.74 -8.78
CA ILE A 148 -1.30 13.78 -8.37
C ILE A 148 -1.44 13.75 -6.84
N LEU A 149 -0.33 13.75 -6.09
CA LEU A 149 -0.37 13.79 -4.63
C LEU A 149 -0.94 15.10 -4.09
N ASN A 150 -0.64 16.24 -4.71
CA ASN A 150 -1.25 17.52 -4.32
C ASN A 150 -2.76 17.52 -4.53
N GLN A 151 -3.24 16.96 -5.65
CA GLN A 151 -4.68 16.78 -5.89
C GLN A 151 -5.32 15.88 -4.82
N PHE A 152 -4.66 14.76 -4.48
CA PHE A 152 -5.14 13.86 -3.42
C PHE A 152 -5.23 14.59 -2.06
N ILE A 153 -4.19 15.35 -1.69
CA ILE A 153 -4.13 16.14 -0.46
C ILE A 153 -5.31 17.13 -0.38
N ASP A 154 -5.57 17.85 -1.47
CA ASP A 154 -6.62 18.87 -1.53
C ASP A 154 -8.02 18.25 -1.49
N GLU A 155 -8.25 17.18 -2.27
CA GLU A 155 -9.54 16.47 -2.32
C GLU A 155 -9.90 15.84 -0.96
N HIS A 156 -8.89 15.34 -0.23
CA HIS A 156 -9.09 14.75 1.09
C HIS A 156 -8.92 15.72 2.26
N ARG A 157 -8.60 17.00 1.98
CA ARG A 157 -8.43 18.07 2.98
C ARG A 157 -7.47 17.68 4.10
N LEU A 158 -6.34 17.08 3.74
CA LEU A 158 -5.37 16.62 4.73
C LEU A 158 -4.78 17.79 5.52
N SER A 159 -4.44 17.55 6.79
CA SER A 159 -3.78 18.56 7.62
C SER A 159 -2.43 18.96 7.01
N LYS A 160 -1.91 20.13 7.38
CA LYS A 160 -0.61 20.61 6.88
C LYS A 160 0.52 19.58 7.08
N ASP A 161 0.56 18.96 8.26
CA ASP A 161 1.60 17.99 8.62
C ASP A 161 1.47 16.71 7.79
N MET A 162 0.24 16.23 7.57
CA MET A 162 -0.01 15.05 6.73
C MET A 162 0.23 15.33 5.24
N ALA A 163 -0.07 16.55 4.78
CA ALA A 163 0.26 16.99 3.44
C ALA A 163 1.78 17.03 3.21
N GLU A 164 2.56 17.54 4.17
CA GLU A 164 4.03 17.52 4.08
C GLU A 164 4.57 16.08 4.09
N TRP A 165 4.06 15.24 4.98
CA TRP A 165 4.44 13.83 5.04
C TRP A 165 4.12 13.10 3.72
N MET A 166 2.93 13.35 3.15
CA MET A 166 2.51 12.71 1.90
C MET A 166 3.34 13.15 0.70
N ARG A 167 3.74 14.42 0.61
CA ARG A 167 4.60 14.90 -0.49
C ARG A 167 5.95 14.20 -0.54
N LYS A 168 6.49 13.75 0.60
CA LYS A 168 7.75 12.98 0.66
C LYS A 168 7.67 11.63 -0.05
N GLN A 169 6.47 11.13 -0.36
CA GLN A 169 6.28 9.91 -1.15
C GLN A 169 6.70 10.08 -2.63
N ALA A 170 6.85 11.33 -3.12
CA ALA A 170 7.29 11.64 -4.49
C ALA A 170 8.80 11.83 -4.66
N ASP A 171 9.56 11.99 -3.56
CA ASP A 171 10.94 12.47 -3.60
C ASP A 171 11.99 11.35 -3.65
#